data_AF-A0A525JDF8-F1
#
_entry.id   AF-A0A525JDF8-F1
#
_cell.length_a   1.000
_cell.length_b   1.000
_cell.length_c   1.000
_cell.angle_alpha   90.00
_cell.angle_beta   90.00
_cell.angle_gamma   90.00
#
_symmetry.space_group_name_H-M   'P 1'
#
loop_
_entity.id
_entity.type
_entity.pdbx_description
1 polymer ?
#
loop_
_entity_poly.entity_id
_entity_poly.type
_entity_poly.pdbx_seq_one_letter_code
_entity_poly.pdbx_strand_id
1 'polypeptide(L)'
;MARTAPKPVGLAQKAAAVAKLVERLRGELAAAHGLVHQAQVREALTRTELTLALTAALQGRAEALGAARTDGLARLAPRARPLPAPLGRNWQRLLLRAGTAGEARLIAASGVWRDGGLAEIAAYARRKADPAATPASLFDQAFYLAAYPEAAGFGHSPLLHYLVRGAAADAQPHPLFDPAHYRAGGEADLGGATPLGHFLHRGAWLGRDPHPLFDLAHYAGQRPGLAAGEDPVSHYLRQGWRDGLTPHPLFDPAWYLAQAPQAAETAPLPHYASVGWREGLSPHPLFDPRWYLAQYEDVAAAGFEPLAHFLGGGAAEGRSPGPWFDVPHYVAARGEGLRPGANPLIDYLRGGAWAVAEARPGFPTAAYLAQSPELVAMGMTPLEHWARKAAAA
;
A
#
# COMPACT_ATOMS: atom_id res chain seq x y z
N MET A 1 32.23 98.94 6.63
CA MET A 1 31.77 97.54 6.55
C MET A 1 32.89 96.62 7.02
N ALA A 2 32.95 96.31 8.32
CA ALA A 2 33.94 95.38 8.86
C ALA A 2 33.35 93.97 8.83
N ARG A 3 33.87 93.11 7.94
CA ARG A 3 33.57 91.67 7.90
C ARG A 3 34.22 91.01 9.12
N THR A 4 33.41 90.47 10.01
CA THR A 4 33.84 89.62 11.13
C THR A 4 34.38 88.29 10.60
N ALA A 5 35.65 88.00 10.88
CA ALA A 5 36.27 86.70 10.61
C ALA A 5 35.79 85.65 11.63
N PRO A 6 35.49 84.40 11.20
CA PRO A 6 35.04 83.35 12.12
C PRO A 6 36.19 82.88 13.03
N LYS A 7 35.93 82.76 14.34
CA LYS A 7 36.87 82.24 15.33
C LYS A 7 37.26 80.78 15.01
N PRO A 8 38.52 80.36 15.24
CA PRO A 8 38.94 78.97 15.07
C PRO A 8 38.25 78.11 16.14
N VAL A 9 37.38 77.20 15.70
CA VAL A 9 36.78 76.16 16.55
C VAL A 9 37.91 75.24 17.03
N GLY A 10 38.17 75.24 18.34
CA GLY A 10 39.28 74.49 18.93
C GLY A 10 39.15 72.97 18.74
N LEU A 11 40.28 72.28 18.55
CA LEU A 11 40.37 70.81 18.39
C LEU A 11 39.55 70.04 19.45
N ALA A 12 39.47 70.55 20.68
CA ALA A 12 38.67 69.98 21.76
C ALA A 12 37.16 69.97 21.49
N GLN A 13 36.60 71.01 20.83
CA GLN A 13 35.19 71.06 20.46
C GLN A 13 34.86 70.06 19.35
N LYS A 14 35.78 69.87 18.38
CA LYS A 14 35.64 68.83 17.35
C LYS A 14 35.73 67.43 17.95
N ALA A 15 36.66 67.17 18.87
CA ALA A 15 36.79 65.91 19.57
C ALA A 15 35.53 65.56 20.40
N ALA A 16 34.97 66.54 21.12
CA ALA A 16 33.73 66.38 21.87
C ALA A 16 32.52 66.09 20.96
N ALA A 17 32.44 66.75 19.79
CA ALA A 17 31.40 66.49 18.80
C ALA A 17 31.50 65.08 18.20
N VAL A 18 32.71 64.62 17.89
CA VAL A 18 32.97 63.25 17.41
C VAL A 18 32.63 62.22 18.48
N ALA A 19 33.02 62.42 19.73
CA ALA A 19 32.68 61.51 20.83
C ALA A 19 31.15 61.38 21.00
N LYS A 20 30.42 62.50 20.94
CA LYS A 20 28.96 62.51 21.03
C LYS A 20 28.30 61.80 19.84
N LEU A 21 28.88 61.92 18.64
CA LEU A 21 28.44 61.19 17.46
C LEU A 21 28.69 59.68 17.61
N VAL A 22 29.87 59.27 18.08
CA VAL A 22 30.20 57.85 18.30
C VAL A 22 29.26 57.22 19.32
N GLU A 23 28.96 57.90 20.43
CA GLU A 23 28.00 57.40 21.42
C GLU A 23 26.57 57.30 20.86
N ARG A 24 26.14 58.28 20.05
CA ARG A 24 24.86 58.18 19.33
C ARG A 24 24.84 56.97 18.40
N LEU A 25 25.86 56.81 17.56
CA LEU A 25 25.96 55.69 16.61
C LEU A 25 26.02 54.34 17.32
N ARG A 26 26.69 54.24 18.48
CA ARG A 26 26.68 53.04 19.32
C ARG A 26 25.28 52.73 19.84
N GLY A 27 24.55 53.74 20.31
CA GLY A 27 23.15 53.58 20.74
C GLY A 27 22.23 53.14 19.60
N GLU A 28 22.38 53.76 18.42
CA GLU A 28 21.64 53.39 17.20
C GLU A 28 21.96 51.96 16.75
N LEU A 29 23.23 51.56 16.76
CA LEU A 29 23.66 50.19 16.43
C LEU A 29 23.11 49.16 17.43
N ALA A 30 23.14 49.46 18.73
CA ALA A 30 22.58 48.59 19.75
C ALA A 30 21.06 48.43 19.59
N ALA A 31 20.35 49.52 19.28
CA ALA A 31 18.92 49.48 18.98
C ALA A 31 18.63 48.65 17.70
N ALA A 32 19.42 48.84 16.64
CA ALA A 32 19.29 48.07 15.41
C ALA A 32 19.53 46.57 15.64
N HIS A 33 20.56 46.20 16.41
CA HIS A 33 20.81 44.82 16.82
C HIS A 33 19.63 44.24 17.63
N GLY A 34 19.04 45.03 18.54
CA GLY A 34 17.86 44.62 19.29
C GLY A 34 16.66 44.30 18.39
N LEU A 35 16.40 45.13 17.37
CA LEU A 35 15.34 44.91 16.40
C LEU A 35 15.59 43.67 15.53
N VAL A 36 16.82 43.47 15.05
CA VAL A 36 17.19 42.27 14.27
C VAL A 36 17.00 41.00 15.10
N HIS A 37 17.45 41.00 16.34
CA HIS A 37 17.28 39.85 17.23
C HIS A 37 15.79 39.55 17.49
N GLN A 38 14.97 40.57 17.76
CA GLN A 38 13.52 40.41 17.92
C GLN A 38 12.85 39.85 16.65
N ALA A 39 13.26 40.31 15.47
CA ALA A 39 12.76 39.81 14.20
C ALA A 39 13.11 38.32 14.00
N GLN A 40 14.36 37.91 14.29
CA GLN A 40 14.81 36.53 14.21
C GLN A 40 14.06 35.61 15.19
N VAL A 41 13.84 36.06 16.42
CA VAL A 41 13.06 35.31 17.42
C VAL A 41 11.62 35.13 16.95
N ARG A 42 10.99 36.19 16.43
CA ARG A 42 9.62 36.14 15.90
C ARG A 42 9.51 35.16 14.72
N GLU A 43 10.45 35.23 13.79
CA GLU A 43 10.52 34.30 12.66
C GLU A 43 10.64 32.85 13.13
N ALA A 44 11.54 32.57 14.09
CA ALA A 44 11.72 31.22 14.64
C ALA A 44 10.46 30.69 15.33
N LEU A 45 9.76 31.53 16.10
CA LEU A 45 8.49 31.17 16.72
C LEU A 45 7.40 30.88 15.68
N THR A 46 7.22 31.75 14.68
CA THR A 46 6.24 31.54 13.62
C THR A 46 6.53 30.27 12.82
N ARG A 47 7.80 29.97 12.53
CA ARG A 47 8.19 28.72 11.86
C ARG A 47 7.83 27.49 12.69
N THR A 48 7.99 27.57 14.01
CA THR A 48 7.66 26.48 14.94
C THR A 48 6.15 26.26 14.99
N GLU A 49 5.36 27.32 15.14
CA GLU A 49 3.89 27.27 15.14
C GLU A 49 3.35 26.67 13.83
N LEU A 50 3.89 27.10 12.68
CA LEU A 50 3.52 26.54 11.38
C LEU A 50 3.84 25.04 11.27
N THR A 51 5.01 24.62 11.77
CA THR A 51 5.41 23.20 11.76
C THR A 51 4.49 22.34 12.62
N LEU A 52 4.08 22.83 13.79
CA LEU A 52 3.14 22.14 14.67
C LEU A 52 1.74 22.05 14.05
N ALA A 53 1.23 23.15 13.49
CA ALA A 53 -0.06 23.17 12.81
C ALA A 53 -0.09 22.21 11.61
N LEU A 54 1.02 22.18 10.84
CA LEU A 54 1.18 21.26 9.72
C LEU A 54 1.12 19.80 10.15
N THR A 55 1.83 19.48 11.22
CA THR A 55 1.89 18.13 11.79
C THR A 55 0.50 17.68 12.25
N ALA A 56 -0.23 18.54 12.95
CA ALA A 56 -1.60 18.27 13.39
C ALA A 56 -2.57 18.04 12.20
N ALA A 57 -2.44 18.84 11.13
CA ALA A 57 -3.26 18.66 9.92
C ALA A 57 -2.99 17.31 9.23
N LEU A 58 -1.71 16.90 9.15
CA LEU A 58 -1.33 15.61 8.57
C LEU A 58 -1.81 14.43 9.40
N GLN A 59 -1.78 14.55 10.73
CA GLN A 59 -2.37 13.55 11.64
C GLN A 59 -3.90 13.47 11.45
N GLY A 60 -4.60 14.61 11.41
CA GLY A 60 -6.04 14.62 11.15
C GLY A 60 -6.42 14.02 9.79
N ARG A 61 -5.61 14.24 8.74
CA ARG A 61 -5.77 13.57 7.45
C ARG A 61 -5.60 12.06 7.57
N ALA A 62 -4.58 11.61 8.29
CA ALA A 62 -4.31 10.19 8.51
C ALA A 62 -5.47 9.49 9.24
N GLU A 63 -6.03 10.14 10.25
CA GLU A 63 -7.23 9.68 10.96
C GLU A 63 -8.45 9.59 10.03
N ALA A 64 -8.67 10.62 9.19
CA ALA A 64 -9.75 10.62 8.20
C ALA A 64 -9.61 9.48 7.17
N LEU A 65 -8.39 9.19 6.72
CA LEU A 65 -8.11 8.03 5.86
C LEU A 65 -8.35 6.70 6.59
N GLY A 66 -7.99 6.63 7.88
CA GLY A 66 -8.34 5.49 8.74
C GLY A 66 -9.84 5.24 8.80
N ALA A 67 -10.62 6.29 9.04
CA ALA A 67 -12.08 6.25 9.08
C ALA A 67 -12.69 5.89 7.70
N ALA A 68 -12.10 6.37 6.61
CA ALA A 68 -12.53 6.03 5.26
C ALA A 68 -12.40 4.53 4.98
N ARG A 69 -11.35 3.86 5.46
CA ARG A 69 -11.19 2.40 5.32
C ARG A 69 -12.29 1.62 6.06
N THR A 70 -12.61 2.02 7.28
CA THR A 70 -13.68 1.38 8.07
C THR A 70 -15.06 1.63 7.45
N ASP A 71 -15.33 2.85 6.98
CA ASP A 71 -16.56 3.20 6.24
C ASP A 71 -16.66 2.43 4.92
N GLY A 72 -15.55 2.30 4.19
CA GLY A 72 -15.46 1.53 2.95
C GLY A 72 -15.89 0.08 3.14
N LEU A 73 -15.37 -0.60 4.16
CA LEU A 73 -15.79 -1.97 4.49
C LEU A 73 -17.26 -2.06 4.92
N ALA A 74 -17.71 -1.13 5.75
CA ALA A 74 -19.10 -1.10 6.20
C ALA A 74 -20.10 -0.98 5.04
N ARG A 75 -19.73 -0.29 3.96
CA ARG A 75 -20.53 -0.19 2.71
C ARG A 75 -20.56 -1.47 1.89
N LEU A 76 -19.54 -2.31 2.02
CA LEU A 76 -19.47 -3.59 1.31
C LEU A 76 -20.32 -4.67 2.01
N ALA A 77 -20.38 -4.67 3.34
CA ALA A 77 -21.03 -5.72 4.12
C ALA A 77 -22.47 -6.09 3.68
N PRO A 78 -23.37 -5.14 3.33
CA PRO A 78 -24.72 -5.46 2.87
C PRO A 78 -24.78 -6.22 1.53
N ARG A 79 -23.67 -6.28 0.78
CA ARG A 79 -23.58 -7.00 -0.49
C ARG A 79 -23.24 -8.48 -0.33
N ALA A 80 -22.96 -8.93 0.90
CA ALA A 80 -22.72 -10.33 1.21
C ALA A 80 -23.92 -11.20 0.81
N ARG A 81 -23.65 -12.31 0.13
CA ARG A 81 -24.62 -13.29 -0.34
C ARG A 81 -24.56 -14.56 0.52
N PRO A 82 -25.67 -15.29 0.67
CA PRO A 82 -25.65 -16.58 1.32
C PRO A 82 -24.76 -17.54 0.54
N LEU A 83 -24.04 -18.40 1.26
CA LEU A 83 -23.22 -19.44 0.63
C LEU A 83 -24.13 -20.44 -0.08
N PRO A 84 -23.76 -20.90 -1.29
CA PRO A 84 -24.48 -21.99 -1.94
C PRO A 84 -24.32 -23.27 -1.12
N ALA A 85 -25.38 -24.08 -1.06
CA ALA A 85 -25.33 -25.36 -0.35
C ALA A 85 -24.34 -26.31 -1.06
N PRO A 86 -23.36 -26.89 -0.35
CA PRO A 86 -22.38 -27.76 -0.96
C PRO A 86 -23.05 -29.01 -1.52
N LEU A 87 -22.75 -29.36 -2.77
CA LEU A 87 -23.18 -30.62 -3.36
C LEU A 87 -22.48 -31.78 -2.67
N GLY A 88 -23.24 -32.76 -2.18
CA GLY A 88 -22.68 -33.97 -1.58
C GLY A 88 -21.77 -34.74 -2.54
N ARG A 89 -20.74 -35.42 -2.01
CA ARG A 89 -19.73 -36.15 -2.81
C ARG A 89 -20.31 -37.16 -3.81
N ASN A 90 -21.46 -37.74 -3.52
CA ASN A 90 -22.14 -38.69 -4.43
C ASN A 90 -22.68 -37.98 -5.68
N TRP A 91 -23.30 -36.82 -5.50
CA TRP A 91 -23.80 -35.99 -6.60
C TRP A 91 -22.65 -35.44 -7.44
N GLN A 92 -21.55 -35.02 -6.82
CA GLN A 92 -20.36 -34.60 -7.54
C GLN A 92 -19.85 -35.71 -8.48
N ARG A 93 -19.69 -36.94 -7.96
CA ARG A 93 -19.28 -38.09 -8.78
C ARG A 93 -20.25 -38.41 -9.91
N LEU A 94 -21.56 -38.30 -9.67
CA LEU A 94 -22.56 -38.52 -10.72
C LEU A 94 -22.47 -37.45 -11.82
N LEU A 95 -22.37 -36.18 -11.44
CA LEU A 95 -22.28 -35.07 -12.39
C LEU A 95 -20.98 -35.10 -13.20
N LEU A 96 -19.85 -35.52 -12.60
CA LEU A 96 -18.60 -35.72 -13.35
C LEU A 96 -18.76 -36.76 -14.47
N ARG A 97 -19.57 -37.81 -14.26
CA ARG A 97 -19.87 -38.82 -15.30
C ARG A 97 -20.79 -38.30 -16.40
N ALA A 98 -21.54 -37.22 -16.15
CA ALA A 98 -22.44 -36.60 -17.12
C ALA A 98 -21.72 -35.64 -18.10
N GLY A 99 -20.37 -35.68 -18.14
CA GLY A 99 -19.56 -34.90 -19.07
C GLY A 99 -19.70 -33.39 -18.85
N THR A 100 -19.60 -32.62 -19.94
CA THR A 100 -19.61 -31.14 -19.90
C THR A 100 -20.86 -30.56 -19.23
N ALA A 101 -22.04 -31.17 -19.41
CA ALA A 101 -23.26 -30.66 -18.80
C ALA A 101 -23.27 -30.80 -17.27
N GLY A 102 -22.74 -31.92 -16.75
CA GLY A 102 -22.59 -32.11 -15.32
C GLY A 102 -21.49 -31.24 -14.71
N GLU A 103 -20.37 -31.09 -15.42
CA GLU A 103 -19.31 -30.15 -15.08
C GLU A 103 -19.82 -28.71 -14.99
N ALA A 104 -20.63 -28.26 -15.95
CA ALA A 104 -21.21 -26.93 -15.92
C ALA A 104 -22.15 -26.72 -14.71
N ARG A 105 -22.95 -27.72 -14.35
CA ARG A 105 -23.79 -27.67 -13.16
C ARG A 105 -22.98 -27.64 -11.86
N LEU A 106 -21.86 -28.36 -11.80
CA LEU A 106 -20.97 -28.34 -10.63
C LEU A 106 -20.34 -26.97 -10.43
N ILE A 107 -19.81 -26.37 -11.51
CA ILE A 107 -19.23 -25.03 -11.46
C ILE A 107 -20.30 -24.00 -11.07
N ALA A 108 -21.49 -24.06 -11.67
CA ALA A 108 -22.59 -23.17 -11.31
C ALA A 108 -22.99 -23.30 -9.83
N ALA A 109 -23.14 -24.53 -9.33
CA ALA A 109 -23.52 -24.81 -7.96
C ALA A 109 -22.45 -24.38 -6.93
N SER A 110 -21.17 -24.34 -7.32
CA SER A 110 -20.10 -23.85 -6.45
C SER A 110 -20.19 -22.34 -6.18
N GLY A 111 -20.94 -21.60 -7.01
CA GLY A 111 -21.10 -20.16 -6.90
C GLY A 111 -19.86 -19.35 -7.27
N VAL A 112 -18.78 -19.97 -7.75
CA VAL A 112 -17.56 -19.23 -8.15
C VAL A 112 -17.72 -18.49 -9.48
N TRP A 113 -18.72 -18.86 -10.28
CA TRP A 113 -19.00 -18.26 -11.57
C TRP A 113 -19.87 -17.00 -11.39
N ARG A 114 -19.41 -15.86 -11.91
CA ARG A 114 -20.04 -14.54 -11.64
C ARG A 114 -21.14 -14.18 -12.65
N ASP A 115 -20.85 -14.31 -13.94
CA ASP A 115 -21.71 -13.81 -15.02
C ASP A 115 -21.99 -14.88 -16.08
N GLY A 116 -23.23 -14.96 -16.54
CA GLY A 116 -23.67 -15.93 -17.55
C GLY A 116 -24.34 -17.17 -16.96
N GLY A 117 -24.92 -17.98 -17.84
CA GLY A 117 -25.67 -19.17 -17.49
C GLY A 117 -24.88 -20.47 -17.72
N LEU A 118 -25.60 -21.60 -17.64
CA LEU A 118 -25.01 -22.92 -17.86
C LEU A 118 -24.41 -23.09 -19.26
N ALA A 119 -24.85 -22.32 -20.25
CA ALA A 119 -24.36 -22.40 -21.63
C ALA A 119 -22.91 -21.87 -21.73
N GLU A 120 -22.63 -20.72 -21.12
CA GLU A 120 -21.31 -20.09 -21.04
C GLU A 120 -20.35 -20.95 -20.23
N ILE A 121 -20.82 -21.48 -19.09
CA ILE A 121 -20.03 -22.40 -18.27
C ILE A 121 -19.71 -23.67 -19.06
N ALA A 122 -20.67 -24.23 -19.79
CA ALA A 122 -20.43 -25.40 -20.63
C ALA A 122 -19.46 -25.09 -21.78
N ALA A 123 -19.49 -23.88 -22.34
CA ALA A 123 -18.53 -23.44 -23.35
C ALA A 123 -17.11 -23.40 -22.78
N TYR A 124 -16.92 -22.84 -21.59
CA TYR A 124 -15.65 -22.88 -20.87
C TYR A 124 -15.21 -24.34 -20.59
N ALA A 125 -16.10 -25.18 -20.03
CA ALA A 125 -15.79 -26.57 -19.72
C ALA A 125 -15.36 -27.41 -20.93
N ARG A 126 -15.83 -27.07 -22.14
CA ARG A 126 -15.36 -27.70 -23.39
C ARG A 126 -13.92 -27.38 -23.75
N ARG A 127 -13.39 -26.22 -23.32
CA ARG A 127 -11.99 -25.83 -23.55
C ARG A 127 -11.00 -26.62 -22.69
N LYS A 128 -11.47 -27.34 -21.66
CA LYS A 128 -10.65 -28.22 -20.81
C LYS A 128 -9.41 -27.48 -20.31
N ALA A 129 -8.21 -28.04 -20.47
CA ALA A 129 -6.94 -27.50 -19.98
C ALA A 129 -6.26 -26.53 -20.97
N ASP A 130 -7.02 -25.85 -21.82
CA ASP A 130 -6.52 -24.78 -22.68
C ASP A 130 -6.10 -23.55 -21.84
N PRO A 131 -4.81 -23.17 -21.76
CA PRO A 131 -4.36 -22.04 -20.95
C PRO A 131 -5.03 -20.71 -21.32
N ALA A 132 -5.47 -20.55 -22.57
CA ALA A 132 -6.13 -19.33 -23.04
C ALA A 132 -7.63 -19.25 -22.65
N ALA A 133 -8.14 -20.21 -21.88
CA ALA A 133 -9.52 -20.21 -21.41
C ALA A 133 -9.68 -19.42 -20.10
N THR A 134 -10.31 -18.25 -20.18
CA THR A 134 -10.57 -17.39 -19.02
C THR A 134 -11.99 -17.63 -18.48
N PRO A 135 -12.17 -18.22 -17.29
CA PRO A 135 -13.50 -18.32 -16.68
C PRO A 135 -13.99 -16.97 -16.17
N ALA A 136 -15.31 -16.79 -16.07
CA ALA A 136 -15.92 -15.60 -15.46
C ALA A 136 -15.85 -15.68 -13.91
N SER A 137 -14.64 -15.82 -13.37
CA SER A 137 -14.35 -16.06 -11.96
C SER A 137 -12.98 -15.45 -11.59
N LEU A 138 -12.68 -15.36 -10.29
CA LEU A 138 -11.32 -15.06 -9.82
C LEU A 138 -10.48 -16.36 -9.85
N PHE A 139 -10.30 -16.90 -11.05
CA PHE A 139 -9.52 -18.10 -11.32
C PHE A 139 -8.72 -17.87 -12.60
N ASP A 140 -7.39 -17.93 -12.50
CA ASP A 140 -6.49 -17.83 -13.64
C ASP A 140 -6.05 -19.23 -14.05
N GLN A 141 -6.57 -19.69 -15.20
CA GLN A 141 -6.31 -21.02 -15.70
C GLN A 141 -4.87 -21.21 -16.18
N ALA A 142 -4.27 -20.19 -16.81
CA ALA A 142 -2.89 -20.29 -17.27
C ALA A 142 -1.93 -20.39 -16.08
N PHE A 143 -2.13 -19.54 -15.07
CA PHE A 143 -1.41 -19.59 -13.81
C PHE A 143 -1.58 -20.93 -13.11
N TYR A 144 -2.83 -21.40 -12.98
CA TYR A 144 -3.13 -22.64 -12.28
C TYR A 144 -2.50 -23.87 -12.97
N LEU A 145 -2.52 -23.93 -14.30
CA LEU A 145 -1.88 -25.01 -15.05
C LEU A 145 -0.35 -24.97 -14.95
N ALA A 146 0.24 -23.78 -14.90
CA ALA A 146 1.68 -23.63 -14.71
C ALA A 146 2.13 -24.09 -13.31
N ALA A 147 1.34 -23.79 -12.27
CA ALA A 147 1.63 -24.18 -10.90
C ALA A 147 1.26 -25.64 -10.57
N TYR A 148 0.21 -26.17 -11.22
CA TYR A 148 -0.35 -27.51 -10.96
C TYR A 148 -0.50 -28.30 -12.28
N PRO A 149 0.61 -28.79 -12.89
CA PRO A 149 0.57 -29.47 -14.18
C PRO A 149 -0.32 -30.73 -14.18
N GLU A 150 -0.54 -31.37 -13.03
CA GLU A 150 -1.43 -32.51 -12.87
C GLU A 150 -2.90 -32.17 -13.20
N ALA A 151 -3.30 -30.90 -13.09
CA ALA A 151 -4.64 -30.46 -13.43
C ALA A 151 -4.94 -30.64 -14.93
N ALA A 152 -3.92 -30.61 -15.80
CA ALA A 152 -4.09 -30.87 -17.23
C ALA A 152 -4.53 -32.33 -17.50
N GLY A 153 -4.07 -33.27 -16.68
CA GLY A 153 -4.43 -34.70 -16.77
C GLY A 153 -5.76 -35.07 -16.13
N PHE A 154 -6.48 -34.11 -15.52
CA PHE A 154 -7.70 -34.39 -14.76
C PHE A 154 -8.91 -34.79 -15.65
N GLY A 155 -8.85 -34.53 -16.96
CA GLY A 155 -9.94 -34.84 -17.91
C GLY A 155 -11.13 -33.85 -17.87
N HIS A 156 -11.09 -32.87 -16.96
CA HIS A 156 -12.04 -31.78 -16.82
C HIS A 156 -11.32 -30.42 -16.81
N SER A 157 -12.07 -29.32 -16.79
CA SER A 157 -11.49 -27.98 -16.67
C SER A 157 -10.66 -27.85 -15.39
N PRO A 158 -9.56 -27.09 -15.42
CA PRO A 158 -8.76 -26.77 -14.25
C PRO A 158 -9.54 -26.10 -13.12
N LEU A 159 -10.55 -25.28 -13.42
CA LEU A 159 -11.46 -24.75 -12.39
C LEU A 159 -12.18 -25.87 -11.64
N LEU A 160 -12.67 -26.90 -12.36
CA LEU A 160 -13.29 -28.05 -11.71
C LEU A 160 -12.28 -28.87 -10.90
N HIS A 161 -11.03 -29.02 -11.39
CA HIS A 161 -9.96 -29.63 -10.61
C HIS A 161 -9.76 -28.91 -9.27
N TYR A 162 -9.68 -27.58 -9.29
CA TYR A 162 -9.59 -26.78 -8.08
C TYR A 162 -10.79 -27.00 -7.15
N LEU A 163 -12.02 -26.93 -7.66
CA LEU A 163 -13.22 -27.09 -6.85
C LEU A 163 -13.33 -28.46 -6.16
N VAL A 164 -12.85 -29.52 -6.80
CA VAL A 164 -12.97 -30.90 -6.30
C VAL A 164 -11.76 -31.34 -5.47
N ARG A 165 -10.55 -30.87 -5.82
CA ARG A 165 -9.28 -31.31 -5.21
C ARG A 165 -8.44 -30.16 -4.72
N GLY A 166 -8.15 -29.21 -5.61
CA GLY A 166 -7.15 -28.16 -5.34
C GLY A 166 -7.48 -27.31 -4.13
N ALA A 167 -8.73 -26.93 -3.94
CA ALA A 167 -9.18 -26.13 -2.81
C ALA A 167 -8.85 -26.80 -1.47
N ALA A 168 -9.01 -28.12 -1.35
CA ALA A 168 -8.69 -28.84 -0.11
C ALA A 168 -7.18 -28.91 0.18
N ALA A 169 -6.35 -28.81 -0.87
CA ALA A 169 -4.89 -28.79 -0.79
C ALA A 169 -4.28 -27.38 -0.81
N ASP A 170 -5.10 -26.35 -0.59
CA ASP A 170 -4.69 -24.93 -0.65
C ASP A 170 -4.03 -24.51 -1.97
N ALA A 171 -4.38 -25.19 -3.07
CA ALA A 171 -3.89 -24.85 -4.40
C ALA A 171 -4.35 -23.45 -4.80
N GLN A 172 -3.42 -22.58 -5.16
CA GLN A 172 -3.67 -21.17 -5.44
C GLN A 172 -4.39 -21.00 -6.80
N PRO A 173 -5.67 -20.55 -6.83
CA PRO A 173 -6.43 -20.43 -8.08
C PRO A 173 -6.07 -19.19 -8.90
N HIS A 174 -5.43 -18.19 -8.29
CA HIS A 174 -5.12 -16.90 -8.90
C HIS A 174 -3.94 -16.26 -8.15
N PRO A 175 -3.03 -15.49 -8.81
CA PRO A 175 -1.91 -14.81 -8.15
C PRO A 175 -2.30 -13.92 -6.96
N LEU A 176 -3.54 -13.43 -6.95
CA LEU A 176 -4.11 -12.55 -5.90
C LEU A 176 -5.11 -13.24 -4.97
N PHE A 177 -5.14 -14.57 -4.94
CA PHE A 177 -5.97 -15.31 -4.01
C PHE A 177 -5.17 -16.48 -3.42
N ASP A 178 -4.78 -16.37 -2.15
CA ASP A 178 -4.07 -17.38 -1.39
C ASP A 178 -5.05 -18.08 -0.43
N PRO A 179 -5.46 -19.33 -0.71
CA PRO A 179 -6.35 -20.09 0.17
C PRO A 179 -5.83 -20.28 1.60
N ALA A 180 -4.52 -20.46 1.78
CA ALA A 180 -3.92 -20.69 3.09
C ALA A 180 -3.97 -19.42 3.94
N HIS A 181 -3.57 -18.28 3.36
CA HIS A 181 -3.73 -16.98 4.00
C HIS A 181 -5.19 -16.68 4.34
N TYR A 182 -6.08 -16.91 3.38
CA TYR A 182 -7.50 -16.63 3.53
C TYR A 182 -8.15 -17.40 4.70
N ARG A 183 -7.73 -18.66 4.91
CA ARG A 183 -8.17 -19.48 6.06
C ARG A 183 -7.59 -18.99 7.38
N ALA A 184 -6.32 -18.58 7.40
CA ALA A 184 -5.66 -18.09 8.60
C ALA A 184 -6.33 -16.81 9.15
N GLY A 185 -6.93 -15.99 8.28
CA GLY A 185 -7.57 -14.71 8.61
C GLY A 185 -8.94 -14.77 9.33
N GLY A 186 -9.56 -15.93 9.57
CA GLY A 186 -10.75 -16.03 10.44
C GLY A 186 -11.74 -17.18 10.16
N GLU A 187 -12.25 -17.78 11.24
CA GLU A 187 -13.09 -18.99 11.40
C GLU A 187 -12.96 -20.08 10.32
N ALA A 188 -12.47 -21.24 10.76
CA ALA A 188 -12.28 -22.46 9.98
C ALA A 188 -13.55 -23.02 9.29
N ASP A 189 -14.74 -22.48 9.59
CA ASP A 189 -15.99 -22.91 8.98
C ASP A 189 -16.34 -22.10 7.73
N LEU A 190 -15.87 -22.59 6.59
CA LEU A 190 -16.27 -22.10 5.27
C LEU A 190 -17.69 -22.55 4.88
N GLY A 191 -18.46 -23.15 5.79
CA GLY A 191 -19.81 -23.66 5.53
C GLY A 191 -19.85 -24.75 4.47
N GLY A 192 -18.74 -25.49 4.31
CA GLY A 192 -18.53 -26.46 3.24
C GLY A 192 -18.24 -25.86 1.85
N ALA A 193 -18.15 -24.53 1.72
CA ALA A 193 -17.70 -23.88 0.49
C ALA A 193 -16.16 -23.96 0.34
N THR A 194 -15.68 -23.81 -0.89
CA THR A 194 -14.24 -23.62 -1.14
C THR A 194 -13.80 -22.23 -0.64
N PRO A 195 -12.51 -22.01 -0.32
CA PRO A 195 -12.02 -20.68 0.08
C PRO A 195 -12.39 -19.58 -0.93
N LEU A 196 -12.21 -19.86 -2.23
CA LEU A 196 -12.59 -18.93 -3.31
C LEU A 196 -14.11 -18.68 -3.36
N GLY A 197 -14.92 -19.73 -3.24
CA GLY A 197 -16.38 -19.57 -3.20
C GLY A 197 -16.83 -18.75 -1.99
N HIS A 198 -16.27 -19.02 -0.81
CA HIS A 198 -16.54 -18.24 0.38
C HIS A 198 -16.12 -16.77 0.20
N PHE A 199 -14.97 -16.51 -0.40
CA PHE A 199 -14.52 -15.14 -0.68
C PHE A 199 -15.49 -14.36 -1.56
N LEU A 200 -15.87 -14.93 -2.71
CA LEU A 200 -16.74 -14.27 -3.69
C LEU A 200 -18.15 -13.99 -3.15
N HIS A 201 -18.67 -14.85 -2.27
CA HIS A 201 -20.01 -14.68 -1.68
C HIS A 201 -20.04 -13.88 -0.40
N ARG A 202 -19.00 -14.00 0.44
CA ARG A 202 -19.03 -13.47 1.81
C ARG A 202 -17.75 -12.73 2.17
N GLY A 203 -16.58 -13.32 1.92
CA GLY A 203 -15.29 -12.78 2.34
C GLY A 203 -14.98 -11.37 1.88
N ALA A 204 -15.11 -11.13 0.58
CA ALA A 204 -14.86 -9.83 -0.03
C ALA A 204 -15.71 -8.72 0.62
N TRP A 205 -16.93 -9.07 1.01
CA TRP A 205 -17.90 -8.15 1.59
C TRP A 205 -17.72 -7.95 3.10
N LEU A 206 -17.08 -8.91 3.78
CA LEU A 206 -16.71 -8.82 5.19
C LEU A 206 -15.29 -8.24 5.40
N GLY A 207 -14.62 -7.78 4.34
CA GLY A 207 -13.27 -7.23 4.45
C GLY A 207 -12.20 -8.27 4.79
N ARG A 208 -12.38 -9.52 4.37
CA ARG A 208 -11.37 -10.58 4.54
C ARG A 208 -10.38 -10.58 3.37
N ASP A 209 -9.14 -10.22 3.66
CA ASP A 209 -8.10 -10.09 2.64
C ASP A 209 -7.85 -11.42 1.89
N PRO A 210 -7.88 -11.43 0.55
CA PRO A 210 -7.71 -12.65 -0.25
C PRO A 210 -6.26 -13.10 -0.36
N HIS A 211 -5.31 -12.19 -0.12
CA HIS A 211 -3.87 -12.40 -0.29
C HIS A 211 -3.14 -11.33 0.53
N PRO A 212 -1.94 -11.62 1.08
CA PRO A 212 -1.13 -10.61 1.79
C PRO A 212 -0.88 -9.32 0.99
N LEU A 213 -0.98 -9.37 -0.33
CA LEU A 213 -0.65 -8.27 -1.24
C LEU A 213 -1.88 -7.42 -1.62
N PHE A 214 -3.05 -7.73 -1.07
CA PHE A 214 -4.29 -6.99 -1.34
C PHE A 214 -5.00 -6.69 -0.02
N ASP A 215 -5.05 -5.41 0.35
CA ASP A 215 -5.74 -4.94 1.57
C ASP A 215 -7.12 -4.39 1.17
N LEU A 216 -8.18 -5.16 1.48
CA LEU A 216 -9.55 -4.80 1.14
C LEU A 216 -10.01 -3.52 1.84
N ALA A 217 -9.58 -3.30 3.08
CA ALA A 217 -9.96 -2.11 3.83
C ALA A 217 -9.38 -0.84 3.16
N HIS A 218 -8.10 -0.93 2.77
CA HIS A 218 -7.40 0.10 2.02
C HIS A 218 -8.04 0.36 0.67
N TYR A 219 -8.34 -0.70 -0.08
CA TYR A 219 -8.94 -0.57 -1.40
C TYR A 219 -10.37 -0.01 -1.32
N ALA A 220 -11.21 -0.52 -0.43
CA ALA A 220 -12.58 -0.04 -0.23
C ALA A 220 -12.62 1.40 0.30
N GLY A 221 -11.64 1.80 1.11
CA GLY A 221 -11.54 3.17 1.63
C GLY A 221 -11.32 4.24 0.56
N GLN A 222 -10.78 3.86 -0.61
CA GLN A 222 -10.66 4.74 -1.78
C GLN A 222 -11.99 4.92 -2.54
N ARG A 223 -13.07 4.25 -2.10
CA ARG A 223 -14.42 4.29 -2.68
C ARG A 223 -14.45 3.95 -4.18
N PRO A 224 -13.97 2.75 -4.56
CA PRO A 224 -14.02 2.29 -5.94
C PRO A 224 -15.45 2.26 -6.48
N GLY A 225 -15.61 2.56 -7.77
CA GLY A 225 -16.88 2.49 -8.50
C GLY A 225 -17.30 1.06 -8.81
N LEU A 226 -17.51 0.23 -7.78
CA LEU A 226 -17.86 -1.19 -7.93
C LEU A 226 -19.23 -1.38 -8.58
N ALA A 227 -19.27 -2.17 -9.66
CA ALA A 227 -20.53 -2.60 -10.26
C ALA A 227 -21.37 -3.46 -9.29
N ALA A 228 -22.64 -3.68 -9.63
CA ALA A 228 -23.53 -4.51 -8.82
C ALA A 228 -23.00 -5.95 -8.75
N GLY A 229 -22.67 -6.43 -7.55
CA GLY A 229 -22.14 -7.78 -7.34
C GLY A 229 -20.66 -7.97 -7.71
N GLU A 230 -19.95 -6.92 -8.11
CA GLU A 230 -18.52 -6.98 -8.41
C GLU A 230 -17.69 -6.83 -7.13
N ASP A 231 -16.84 -7.82 -6.85
CA ASP A 231 -15.92 -7.79 -5.73
C ASP A 231 -14.72 -6.85 -5.98
N PRO A 232 -14.08 -6.34 -4.91
CA PRO A 232 -12.94 -5.43 -5.02
C PRO A 232 -11.75 -5.92 -5.86
N VAL A 233 -11.43 -7.21 -5.83
CA VAL A 233 -10.30 -7.76 -6.60
C VAL A 233 -10.64 -7.77 -8.08
N SER A 234 -11.85 -8.21 -8.42
CA SER A 234 -12.35 -8.15 -9.79
C SER A 234 -12.39 -6.72 -10.35
N HIS A 235 -12.85 -5.76 -9.55
CA HIS A 235 -12.82 -4.35 -9.94
C HIS A 235 -11.39 -3.86 -10.15
N TYR A 236 -10.46 -4.21 -9.25
CA TYR A 236 -9.05 -3.86 -9.42
C TYR A 236 -8.51 -4.36 -10.76
N LEU A 237 -8.65 -5.65 -11.05
CA LEU A 237 -8.16 -6.28 -12.29
C LEU A 237 -8.75 -5.60 -13.54
N ARG A 238 -10.05 -5.28 -13.51
CA ARG A 238 -10.77 -4.67 -14.63
C ARG A 238 -10.42 -3.19 -14.81
N GLN A 239 -10.47 -2.39 -13.75
CA GLN A 239 -10.49 -0.93 -13.86
C GLN A 239 -9.67 -0.22 -12.77
N GLY A 240 -9.66 -0.71 -11.55
CA GLY A 240 -9.16 0.06 -10.41
C GLY A 240 -7.74 0.57 -10.54
N TRP A 241 -6.81 -0.24 -11.04
CA TRP A 241 -5.44 0.24 -11.25
C TRP A 241 -5.34 1.30 -12.36
N ARG A 242 -6.25 1.29 -13.34
CA ARG A 242 -6.32 2.31 -14.40
C ARG A 242 -6.83 3.64 -13.86
N ASP A 243 -7.66 3.58 -12.82
CA ASP A 243 -8.13 4.76 -12.07
C ASP A 243 -7.10 5.26 -11.03
N GLY A 244 -5.90 4.66 -10.98
CA GLY A 244 -4.87 5.01 -10.01
C GLY A 244 -5.14 4.49 -8.58
N LEU A 245 -6.08 3.56 -8.40
CA LEU A 245 -6.36 2.97 -7.10
C LEU A 245 -5.25 1.99 -6.70
N THR A 246 -4.81 2.09 -5.46
CA THR A 246 -3.76 1.24 -4.89
C THR A 246 -4.37 0.04 -4.18
N PRO A 247 -3.99 -1.22 -4.49
CA PRO A 247 -4.58 -2.41 -3.88
C PRO A 247 -4.07 -2.66 -2.46
N HIS A 248 -2.93 -2.09 -2.10
CA HIS A 248 -2.29 -2.23 -0.81
C HIS A 248 -1.41 -0.99 -0.55
N PRO A 249 -1.23 -0.51 0.70
CA PRO A 249 -0.37 0.65 0.99
C PRO A 249 1.09 0.50 0.51
N LEU A 250 1.58 -0.74 0.43
CA LEU A 250 2.93 -1.08 -0.06
C LEU A 250 2.96 -1.51 -1.54
N PHE A 251 1.93 -1.17 -2.30
CA PHE A 251 1.92 -1.38 -3.75
C PHE A 251 1.38 -0.13 -4.45
N ASP A 252 2.26 0.55 -5.17
CA ASP A 252 1.93 1.69 -6.02
C ASP A 252 1.94 1.25 -7.50
N PRO A 253 0.77 1.11 -8.14
CA PRO A 253 0.67 0.74 -9.55
C PRO A 253 1.42 1.69 -10.49
N ALA A 254 1.43 3.00 -10.22
CA ALA A 254 2.08 3.97 -11.09
C ALA A 254 3.60 3.85 -11.00
N TRP A 255 4.12 3.71 -9.78
CA TRP A 255 5.54 3.43 -9.54
C TRP A 255 6.01 2.12 -10.19
N TYR A 256 5.19 1.08 -10.06
CA TYR A 256 5.53 -0.23 -10.60
C TYR A 256 5.48 -0.25 -12.13
N LEU A 257 4.45 0.34 -12.74
CA LEU A 257 4.32 0.44 -14.20
C LEU A 257 5.41 1.29 -14.86
N ALA A 258 6.01 2.24 -14.12
CA ALA A 258 7.16 2.99 -14.62
C ALA A 258 8.40 2.10 -14.83
N GLN A 259 8.53 1.00 -14.07
CA GLN A 259 9.60 0.02 -14.20
C GLN A 259 9.22 -1.13 -15.15
N ALA A 260 7.94 -1.52 -15.19
CA ALA A 260 7.43 -2.61 -16.02
C ALA A 260 6.14 -2.22 -16.76
N PRO A 261 6.23 -1.46 -17.87
CA PRO A 261 5.07 -1.07 -18.66
C PRO A 261 4.26 -2.26 -19.19
N GLN A 262 4.91 -3.39 -19.47
CA GLN A 262 4.27 -4.63 -19.94
C GLN A 262 3.26 -5.21 -18.94
N ALA A 263 3.39 -4.89 -17.66
CA ALA A 263 2.46 -5.34 -16.63
C ALA A 263 1.03 -4.78 -16.82
N ALA A 264 0.85 -3.77 -17.68
CA ALA A 264 -0.45 -3.25 -18.06
C ALA A 264 -1.34 -4.27 -18.82
N GLU A 265 -0.75 -5.33 -19.39
CA GLU A 265 -1.47 -6.39 -20.10
C GLU A 265 -2.35 -7.23 -19.16
N THR A 266 -1.87 -7.52 -17.94
CA THR A 266 -2.56 -8.39 -16.96
C THR A 266 -3.05 -7.66 -15.70
N ALA A 267 -2.73 -6.37 -15.56
CA ALA A 267 -2.70 -5.59 -14.32
C ALA A 267 -1.38 -5.72 -13.54
N PRO A 268 -0.94 -4.64 -12.86
CA PRO A 268 0.39 -4.57 -12.27
C PRO A 268 0.60 -5.48 -11.06
N LEU A 269 -0.38 -5.62 -10.16
CA LEU A 269 -0.21 -6.48 -8.98
C LEU A 269 -0.11 -7.98 -9.33
N PRO A 270 -0.93 -8.56 -10.24
CA PRO A 270 -0.72 -9.94 -10.70
C PRO A 270 0.65 -10.17 -11.34
N HIS A 271 1.14 -9.22 -12.14
CA HIS A 271 2.48 -9.29 -12.72
C HIS A 271 3.55 -9.30 -11.63
N TYR A 272 3.44 -8.42 -10.63
CA TYR A 272 4.34 -8.39 -9.48
C TYR A 272 4.35 -9.73 -8.75
N ALA A 273 3.19 -10.22 -8.31
CA ALA A 273 3.05 -11.46 -7.56
C ALA A 273 3.60 -12.70 -8.30
N SER A 274 3.52 -12.69 -9.63
CA SER A 274 3.92 -13.83 -10.46
C SER A 274 5.39 -13.79 -10.89
N VAL A 275 5.89 -12.63 -11.33
CA VAL A 275 7.22 -12.52 -11.97
C VAL A 275 8.02 -11.33 -11.49
N GLY A 276 7.38 -10.19 -11.24
CA GLY A 276 8.10 -8.93 -11.03
C GLY A 276 8.99 -8.92 -9.79
N TRP A 277 8.60 -9.58 -8.70
CA TRP A 277 9.45 -9.67 -7.52
C TRP A 277 10.73 -10.49 -7.78
N ARG A 278 10.67 -11.50 -8.66
CA ARG A 278 11.84 -12.32 -9.05
C ARG A 278 12.80 -11.56 -9.97
N GLU A 279 12.24 -10.67 -10.78
CA GLU A 279 13.01 -9.68 -11.55
C GLU A 279 13.56 -8.56 -10.65
N GLY A 280 13.13 -8.50 -9.39
CA GLY A 280 13.56 -7.52 -8.41
C GLY A 280 13.00 -6.13 -8.66
N LEU A 281 11.80 -6.05 -9.23
CA LEU A 281 11.07 -4.81 -9.46
C LEU A 281 10.40 -4.35 -8.16
N SER A 282 10.62 -3.10 -7.77
CA SER A 282 10.11 -2.59 -6.50
C SER A 282 8.62 -2.26 -6.60
N PRO A 283 7.75 -2.83 -5.74
CA PRO A 283 6.30 -2.56 -5.73
C PRO A 283 5.98 -1.17 -5.16
N HIS A 284 6.90 -0.59 -4.39
CA HIS A 284 6.75 0.69 -3.73
C HIS A 284 8.14 1.31 -3.49
N PRO A 285 8.31 2.65 -3.47
CA PRO A 285 9.61 3.30 -3.24
C PRO A 285 10.31 2.93 -1.92
N LEU A 286 9.52 2.54 -0.91
CA LEU A 286 10.01 2.13 0.43
C LEU A 286 10.13 0.62 0.62
N PHE A 287 9.95 -0.18 -0.43
CA PHE A 287 10.16 -1.62 -0.40
C PHE A 287 11.00 -2.06 -1.59
N ASP A 288 12.17 -2.61 -1.34
CA ASP A 288 13.11 -3.04 -2.37
C ASP A 288 13.32 -4.56 -2.29
N PRO A 289 12.70 -5.36 -3.18
CA PRO A 289 12.84 -6.81 -3.20
C PRO A 289 14.28 -7.30 -3.36
N ARG A 290 15.10 -6.62 -4.18
CA ARG A 290 16.49 -7.03 -4.41
C ARG A 290 17.32 -6.81 -3.17
N TRP A 291 17.20 -5.62 -2.57
CA TRP A 291 17.86 -5.31 -1.31
C TRP A 291 17.41 -6.25 -0.20
N TYR A 292 16.10 -6.51 -0.09
CA TYR A 292 15.54 -7.37 0.96
C TYR A 292 16.09 -8.80 0.87
N LEU A 293 16.08 -9.41 -0.32
CA LEU A 293 16.59 -10.76 -0.52
C LEU A 293 18.12 -10.84 -0.38
N ALA A 294 18.85 -9.78 -0.73
CA ALA A 294 20.29 -9.70 -0.50
C ALA A 294 20.63 -9.56 0.99
N GLN A 295 19.80 -8.85 1.76
CA GLN A 295 19.99 -8.64 3.20
C GLN A 295 19.58 -9.87 4.03
N TYR A 296 18.58 -10.62 3.56
CA TYR A 296 17.95 -11.73 4.29
C TYR A 296 18.05 -13.03 3.48
N GLU A 297 19.24 -13.64 3.52
CA GLU A 297 19.58 -14.83 2.74
C GLU A 297 18.67 -16.04 3.03
N ASP A 298 18.13 -16.15 4.25
CA ASP A 298 17.19 -17.20 4.63
C ASP A 298 15.86 -17.10 3.87
N VAL A 299 15.38 -15.88 3.62
CA VAL A 299 14.17 -15.62 2.80
C VAL A 299 14.44 -15.97 1.34
N ALA A 300 15.63 -15.59 0.84
CA ALA A 300 16.04 -15.92 -0.52
C ALA A 300 16.19 -17.43 -0.73
N ALA A 301 16.82 -18.13 0.22
CA ALA A 301 17.01 -19.59 0.18
C ALA A 301 15.67 -20.35 0.27
N ALA A 302 14.71 -19.84 1.04
CA ALA A 302 13.35 -20.39 1.11
C ALA A 302 12.50 -20.11 -0.15
N GLY A 303 12.95 -19.19 -1.02
CA GLY A 303 12.23 -18.81 -2.24
C GLY A 303 10.92 -18.05 -1.96
N PHE A 304 10.80 -17.41 -0.79
CA PHE A 304 9.61 -16.65 -0.43
C PHE A 304 9.52 -15.34 -1.19
N GLU A 305 8.29 -14.95 -1.54
CA GLU A 305 8.04 -13.61 -2.09
C GLU A 305 8.33 -12.57 -0.99
N PRO A 306 9.24 -11.61 -1.22
CA PRO A 306 9.80 -10.78 -0.15
C PRO A 306 8.77 -9.85 0.49
N LEU A 307 7.83 -9.28 -0.27
CA LEU A 307 6.81 -8.40 0.29
C LEU A 307 5.81 -9.18 1.15
N ALA A 308 5.34 -10.34 0.68
CA ALA A 308 4.48 -11.23 1.44
C ALA A 308 5.18 -11.75 2.71
N HIS A 309 6.47 -12.07 2.65
CA HIS A 309 7.26 -12.43 3.82
C HIS A 309 7.33 -11.27 4.84
N PHE A 310 7.66 -10.07 4.37
CA PHE A 310 7.71 -8.87 5.22
C PHE A 310 6.36 -8.60 5.90
N LEU A 311 5.26 -8.75 5.16
CA LEU A 311 3.89 -8.56 5.66
C LEU A 311 3.45 -9.67 6.62
N GLY A 312 3.84 -10.91 6.36
CA GLY A 312 3.43 -12.10 7.13
C GLY A 312 4.18 -12.29 8.45
N GLY A 313 5.41 -11.77 8.57
CA GLY A 313 6.20 -11.92 9.80
C GLY A 313 7.49 -11.11 9.84
N GLY A 314 8.13 -10.87 8.68
CA GLY A 314 9.44 -10.20 8.64
C GLY A 314 9.46 -8.82 9.30
N ALA A 315 8.39 -8.04 9.19
CA ALA A 315 8.26 -6.76 9.89
C ALA A 315 8.25 -6.89 11.42
N ALA A 316 7.60 -7.93 11.95
CA ALA A 316 7.56 -8.22 13.39
C ALA A 316 8.90 -8.78 13.90
N GLU A 317 9.67 -9.44 13.03
CA GLU A 317 11.05 -9.87 13.28
C GLU A 317 12.06 -8.70 13.27
N GLY A 318 11.61 -7.47 12.98
CA GLY A 318 12.48 -6.29 12.92
C GLY A 318 13.26 -6.15 11.61
N ARG A 319 12.88 -6.88 10.55
CA ARG A 319 13.56 -6.81 9.25
C ARG A 319 13.16 -5.54 8.50
N SER A 320 14.11 -4.66 8.26
CA SER A 320 13.93 -3.48 7.40
C SER A 320 13.56 -3.87 5.95
N PRO A 321 12.64 -3.15 5.28
CA PRO A 321 12.12 -3.47 3.94
C PRO A 321 12.97 -2.95 2.77
N GLY A 322 13.99 -2.13 3.07
CA GLY A 322 14.82 -1.47 2.06
C GLY A 322 15.81 -0.51 2.71
N PRO A 323 16.68 0.14 1.93
CA PRO A 323 17.73 1.01 2.45
C PRO A 323 17.20 2.33 3.06
N TRP A 324 15.93 2.66 2.80
CA TRP A 324 15.34 3.95 3.19
C TRP A 324 14.52 3.91 4.49
N PHE A 325 14.16 2.72 4.97
CA PHE A 325 13.33 2.58 6.17
C PHE A 325 13.96 1.60 7.15
N ASP A 326 14.22 2.07 8.38
CA ASP A 326 14.82 1.27 9.45
C ASP A 326 13.71 0.86 10.43
N VAL A 327 13.33 -0.43 10.40
CA VAL A 327 12.25 -0.94 11.26
C VAL A 327 12.59 -0.78 12.74
N PRO A 328 13.74 -1.28 13.25
CA PRO A 328 14.09 -1.13 14.67
C PRO A 328 14.09 0.32 15.15
N HIS A 329 14.66 1.23 14.38
CA HIS A 329 14.71 2.65 14.71
C HIS A 329 13.32 3.27 14.73
N TYR A 330 12.50 3.00 13.71
CA TYR A 330 11.14 3.51 13.66
C TYR A 330 10.29 3.00 14.84
N VAL A 331 10.38 1.70 15.17
CA VAL A 331 9.67 1.12 16.31
C VAL A 331 10.10 1.79 17.62
N ALA A 332 11.40 2.01 17.82
CA ALA A 332 11.92 2.69 19.00
C ALA A 332 11.45 4.16 19.08
N ALA A 333 11.46 4.88 17.96
CA ALA A 333 11.01 6.27 17.88
C ALA A 333 9.48 6.40 18.05
N ARG A 334 8.71 5.43 17.54
CA ARG A 334 7.25 5.41 17.61
C ARG A 334 6.73 5.04 18.99
N GLY A 335 7.46 4.19 19.73
CA GLY A 335 7.16 3.80 21.10
C GLY A 335 5.73 3.27 21.28
N GLU A 336 5.06 3.69 22.36
CA GLU A 336 3.67 3.30 22.67
C GLU A 336 2.65 3.76 21.62
N GLY A 337 3.04 4.67 20.71
CA GLY A 337 2.19 5.09 19.60
C GLY A 337 2.02 4.04 18.51
N LEU A 338 2.89 3.02 18.47
CA LEU A 338 2.76 1.88 17.56
C LEU A 338 1.84 0.83 18.18
N ARG A 339 0.72 0.53 17.51
CA ARG A 339 -0.19 -0.52 17.99
C ARG A 339 0.51 -1.88 18.01
N PRO A 340 0.29 -2.72 19.05
CA PRO A 340 0.82 -4.08 19.07
C PRO A 340 0.44 -4.86 17.81
N GLY A 341 1.43 -5.50 17.18
CA GLY A 341 1.24 -6.27 15.94
C GLY A 341 1.06 -5.44 14.68
N ALA A 342 1.10 -4.10 14.75
CA ALA A 342 1.06 -3.27 13.55
C ALA A 342 2.35 -3.41 12.74
N ASN A 343 2.23 -3.56 11.42
CA ASN A 343 3.38 -3.49 10.53
C ASN A 343 3.97 -2.06 10.57
N PRO A 344 5.26 -1.88 10.95
CA PRO A 344 5.85 -0.56 11.16
C PRO A 344 5.88 0.33 9.91
N LEU A 345 6.14 -0.24 8.73
CA LEU A 345 6.13 0.55 7.49
C LEU A 345 4.70 0.97 7.10
N ILE A 346 3.71 0.10 7.33
CA ILE A 346 2.31 0.46 7.12
C ILE A 346 1.87 1.55 8.11
N ASP A 347 2.27 1.47 9.39
CA ASP A 347 2.01 2.52 10.37
C ASP A 347 2.63 3.86 9.94
N TYR A 348 3.89 3.84 9.48
CA TYR A 348 4.58 5.01 8.94
C TYR A 348 3.78 5.67 7.82
N LEU A 349 3.38 4.91 6.80
CA LEU A 349 2.60 5.39 5.66
C LEU A 349 1.19 5.88 6.06
N ARG A 350 0.60 5.30 7.10
CA ARG A 350 -0.75 5.63 7.58
C ARG A 350 -0.79 6.74 8.62
N GLY A 351 0.31 7.46 8.81
CA GLY A 351 0.33 8.68 9.63
C GLY A 351 1.41 8.71 10.70
N GLY A 352 2.04 7.58 11.00
CA GLY A 352 3.13 7.54 11.96
C GLY A 352 4.37 8.33 11.51
N ALA A 353 4.54 8.56 10.21
CA ALA A 353 5.52 9.49 9.66
C ALA A 353 5.44 10.91 10.26
N TRP A 354 4.24 11.33 10.70
CA TRP A 354 3.98 12.65 11.25
C TRP A 354 4.15 12.71 12.77
N ALA A 355 4.39 11.56 13.40
CA ALA A 355 4.50 11.44 14.85
C ALA A 355 5.92 11.14 15.31
N VAL A 356 6.88 10.99 14.38
CA VAL A 356 8.29 10.70 14.68
C VAL A 356 9.20 11.79 14.10
N ALA A 357 10.21 12.19 14.87
CA ALA A 357 11.19 13.20 14.44
C ALA A 357 12.11 12.66 13.34
N GLU A 358 12.52 11.39 13.46
CA GLU A 358 13.35 10.68 12.49
C GLU A 358 12.80 9.26 12.35
N ALA A 359 12.46 8.86 11.13
CA ALA A 359 12.08 7.47 10.82
C ALA A 359 13.29 6.62 10.38
N ARG A 360 14.42 7.28 10.15
CA ARG A 360 15.74 6.69 9.87
C ARG A 360 16.78 7.60 10.51
N PRO A 361 17.86 7.05 11.09
CA PRO A 361 18.96 7.84 11.63
C PRO A 361 19.47 8.88 10.62
N GLY A 362 19.47 10.15 11.01
CA GLY A 362 19.99 11.25 10.19
C GLY A 362 19.03 11.76 9.11
N PHE A 363 17.75 11.37 9.14
CA PHE A 363 16.70 11.94 8.29
C PHE A 363 15.75 12.82 9.14
N PRO A 364 16.00 14.15 9.23
CA PRO A 364 15.17 15.04 10.04
C PRO A 364 13.85 15.36 9.35
N THR A 365 12.76 14.69 9.76
CA THR A 365 11.42 14.80 9.15
C THR A 365 10.93 16.26 9.06
N ALA A 366 11.02 17.01 10.16
CA ALA A 366 10.53 18.39 10.21
C ALA A 366 11.31 19.34 9.29
N ALA A 367 12.64 19.17 9.23
CA ALA A 367 13.49 19.97 8.35
C ALA A 367 13.23 19.66 6.87
N TYR A 368 12.95 18.39 6.55
CA TYR A 368 12.60 17.97 5.20
C TYR A 368 11.25 18.55 4.76
N LEU A 369 10.22 18.46 5.61
CA LEU A 369 8.89 19.04 5.35
C LEU A 369 8.96 20.55 5.16
N ALA A 370 9.80 21.25 5.93
CA ALA A 370 9.98 22.69 5.77
C ALA A 370 10.59 23.08 4.41
N GLN A 371 11.30 22.17 3.74
CA GLN A 371 11.88 22.38 2.41
C GLN A 371 10.97 21.87 1.29
N SER A 372 10.04 20.97 1.60
CA SER A 372 9.11 20.34 0.65
C SER A 372 7.65 20.44 1.15
N PRO A 373 7.09 21.66 1.32
CA PRO A 373 5.74 21.84 1.86
C PRO A 373 4.65 21.23 0.96
N GLU A 374 4.92 21.02 -0.32
CA GLU A 374 4.01 20.38 -1.29
C GLU A 374 3.58 18.96 -0.89
N LEU A 375 4.39 18.27 -0.09
CA LEU A 375 4.10 16.92 0.41
C LEU A 375 2.78 16.84 1.17
N VAL A 376 2.37 17.96 1.76
CA VAL A 376 1.14 18.06 2.56
C VAL A 376 -0.08 17.98 1.66
N ALA A 377 -0.04 18.64 0.50
CA ALA A 377 -1.10 18.56 -0.49
C ALA A 377 -1.16 17.16 -1.11
N MET A 378 0.02 16.58 -1.41
CA MET A 378 0.13 15.25 -1.99
C MET A 378 -0.25 14.12 -1.02
N GLY A 379 -0.11 14.34 0.29
CA GLY A 379 -0.28 13.30 1.31
C GLY A 379 0.81 12.22 1.25
N MET A 380 1.97 12.55 0.68
CA MET A 380 3.12 11.65 0.50
C MET A 380 4.06 11.76 1.69
N THR A 381 4.59 10.62 2.17
CA THR A 381 5.52 10.64 3.30
C THR A 381 6.90 11.19 2.92
N PRO A 382 7.66 11.79 3.86
CA PRO A 382 8.97 12.36 3.61
C PRO A 382 9.97 11.35 3.05
N LEU A 383 10.02 10.14 3.62
CA LEU A 383 10.90 9.09 3.13
C LEU A 383 10.46 8.58 1.77
N GLU A 384 9.15 8.47 1.51
CA GLU A 384 8.66 8.06 0.21
C GLU A 384 9.04 9.07 -0.88
N HIS A 385 8.85 10.37 -0.62
CA HIS A 385 9.28 11.42 -1.53
C HIS A 385 10.79 11.40 -1.77
N TRP A 386 11.57 11.22 -0.70
CA TRP A 386 13.02 11.07 -0.80
C TRP A 386 13.40 9.87 -1.68
N ALA A 387 12.81 8.70 -1.43
CA ALA A 387 13.08 7.49 -2.20
C ALA A 387 12.72 7.65 -3.68
N ARG A 388 11.61 8.32 -3.99
CA ARG A 388 11.22 8.65 -5.37
C ARG A 388 12.24 9.56 -6.04
N LYS A 389 12.72 10.60 -5.36
CA LYS A 389 13.78 11.49 -5.86
C LYS A 389 15.09 10.75 -6.08
N ALA A 390 15.48 9.89 -5.15
CA ALA A 390 16.71 9.12 -5.23
C ALA A 390 16.72 8.13 -6.40
N ALA A 391 15.57 7.58 -6.77
CA ALA A 391 15.45 6.68 -7.92
C ALA A 391 15.38 7.41 -9.27
N ALA A 392 15.07 8.71 -9.28
CA ALA A 392 15.02 9.54 -10.47
C ALA A 392 16.36 10.24 -10.78
N ALA A 393 17.29 10.24 -9.82
CA ALA A 393 18.65 10.75 -9.94
C ALA A 393 19.59 9.64 -10.42
#